data_AF-A0A8J7ZL54-F1
#
_entry.id   AF-A0A8J7ZL54-F1
#
_cell.length_a   1.000
_cell.length_b   1.000
_cell.length_c   1.000
_cell.angle_alpha   90.00
_cell.angle_beta   90.00
_cell.angle_gamma   90.00
#
_symmetry.space_group_name_H-M   'P 1'
#
loop_
_entity.id
_entity.type
_entity.pdbx_description
1 polymer ?
#
loop_
_entity_poly.entity_id
_entity_poly.type
_entity_poly.pdbx_seq_one_letter_code
_entity_poly.pdbx_strand_id
1 'polypeptide(L)'
;MTTEQDCLDALREAARKLDESPTKAQYEDLGLTPSASTILRVVGGWNAANEKAGLETTYSRGPRVQEKPDDVDLPEGTDWEKLSQDQRWHYKNREWNTERSLRRREAHRAWANDIQRKRGGCDRCDESDPACLDFHHRDDAEKEMNVAKMITYGYGKDRLQEEIEKCTVLCANCHRKEHYDRPAARSSTQPEADE
;
A
#
# COMPACT_ATOMS: atom_id res chain seq x y z
N MET A 1 5.97 11.91 -41.83
CA MET A 1 6.61 12.13 -40.51
C MET A 1 6.42 13.59 -40.16
N THR A 2 6.10 13.92 -38.92
CA THR A 2 6.07 15.31 -38.45
C THR A 2 7.48 15.90 -38.53
N THR A 3 7.63 17.03 -39.20
CA THR A 3 8.90 17.74 -39.33
C THR A 3 9.08 18.74 -38.18
N GLU A 4 10.30 19.25 -38.03
CA GLU A 4 10.56 20.35 -37.09
C GLU A 4 9.72 21.59 -37.42
N GLN A 5 9.56 21.90 -38.71
CA GLN A 5 8.77 23.04 -39.17
C GLN A 5 7.29 22.92 -38.77
N ASP A 6 6.70 21.73 -38.92
CA ASP A 6 5.31 21.47 -38.50
C ASP A 6 5.12 21.72 -36.99
N CYS A 7 6.13 21.44 -36.18
CA CYS A 7 6.10 21.69 -34.73
C CYS A 7 6.13 23.20 -34.43
N LEU A 8 6.98 23.96 -35.12
CA LEU A 8 7.12 25.41 -34.92
C LEU A 8 5.86 26.17 -35.39
N ASP A 9 5.25 25.76 -36.50
CA ASP A 9 4.04 26.40 -37.02
C ASP A 9 2.84 26.15 -36.12
N ALA A 10 2.73 24.96 -35.52
CA ALA A 10 1.70 24.68 -34.54
C ALA A 10 1.86 25.51 -33.25
N LEU A 11 3.10 25.77 -32.80
CA LEU A 11 3.34 26.68 -31.68
C LEU A 11 2.96 28.13 -32.01
N ARG A 12 3.23 28.60 -33.22
CA ARG A 12 2.79 29.93 -33.68
C ARG A 12 1.27 30.02 -33.80
N GLU A 13 0.61 28.94 -34.23
CA GLU A 13 -0.86 28.87 -34.22
C GLU A 13 -1.41 28.93 -32.80
N ALA A 14 -0.82 28.17 -31.87
CA ALA A 14 -1.20 28.22 -30.46
C ALA A 14 -1.02 29.63 -29.88
N ALA A 15 0.10 30.28 -30.19
CA ALA A 15 0.36 31.65 -29.74
C ALA A 15 -0.68 32.65 -30.27
N ARG A 16 -1.06 32.54 -31.56
CA ARG A 16 -2.13 33.37 -32.13
C ARG A 16 -3.50 33.14 -31.49
N LYS A 17 -3.79 31.92 -31.02
CA LYS A 17 -5.06 31.60 -30.34
C LYS A 17 -5.11 32.11 -28.91
N LEU A 18 -3.96 32.18 -28.23
CA LEU A 18 -3.86 32.61 -26.83
C LEU A 18 -3.49 34.09 -26.67
N ASP A 19 -3.04 34.73 -27.74
CA ASP A 19 -2.43 36.08 -27.74
C ASP A 19 -1.19 36.19 -26.83
N GLU A 20 -0.55 35.05 -26.56
CA GLU A 20 0.67 34.93 -25.75
C GLU A 20 1.46 33.66 -26.13
N SER A 21 2.71 33.58 -25.71
CA SER A 21 3.50 32.34 -25.88
C SER A 21 2.88 31.17 -25.11
N PRO A 22 2.60 30.03 -25.77
CA PRO A 22 1.93 28.91 -25.11
C PRO A 22 2.86 28.22 -24.12
N THR A 23 2.35 27.97 -22.92
CA THR A 23 2.88 26.90 -22.06
C THR A 23 2.49 25.53 -22.64
N LYS A 24 3.20 24.48 -22.21
CA LYS A 24 2.89 23.11 -22.65
C LYS A 24 1.44 22.72 -22.35
N ALA A 25 0.96 23.06 -21.14
CA ALA A 25 -0.40 22.75 -20.72
C ALA A 25 -1.45 23.48 -21.58
N GLN A 26 -1.28 24.79 -21.80
CA GLN A 26 -2.20 25.56 -22.66
C GLN A 26 -2.24 25.02 -24.10
N TYR A 27 -1.09 24.60 -24.65
CA TYR A 27 -1.07 23.98 -25.98
C TYR A 27 -1.83 22.65 -26.02
N GLU A 28 -1.67 21.81 -24.98
CA GLU A 28 -2.40 20.54 -24.86
C GLU A 28 -3.92 20.79 -24.79
N ASP A 29 -4.35 21.82 -24.06
CA ASP A 29 -5.77 22.22 -23.94
C ASP A 29 -6.37 22.72 -25.26
N LEU A 30 -5.56 23.33 -26.14
CA LEU A 30 -6.00 23.74 -27.48
C LEU A 30 -6.25 22.56 -28.44
N GLY A 31 -5.83 21.34 -28.07
CA GLY A 31 -6.03 20.14 -28.88
C GLY A 31 -5.32 20.18 -30.24
N LEU A 32 -4.23 20.95 -30.35
CA LEU A 32 -3.50 21.15 -31.59
C LEU A 32 -2.62 19.95 -31.96
N THR A 33 -2.36 19.81 -33.26
CA THR A 33 -1.46 18.80 -33.82
C THR A 33 -0.27 19.47 -34.50
N PRO A 34 0.96 18.96 -34.33
CA PRO A 34 1.34 17.73 -33.63
C PRO A 34 1.25 17.83 -32.10
N SER A 35 1.13 16.70 -31.40
CA SER A 35 0.98 16.68 -29.94
C SER A 35 2.21 17.28 -29.23
N ALA A 36 2.03 17.79 -28.02
CA ALA A 36 3.14 18.37 -27.25
C ALA A 36 4.30 17.39 -27.05
N SER A 37 4.02 16.09 -26.86
CA SER A 37 5.03 15.03 -26.80
C SER A 37 5.80 14.85 -28.11
N THR A 38 5.15 15.07 -29.26
CA THR A 38 5.81 15.04 -30.57
C THR A 38 6.76 16.22 -30.73
N ILE A 39 6.32 17.42 -30.35
CA ILE A 39 7.15 18.64 -30.36
C ILE A 39 8.39 18.44 -29.47
N LEU A 40 8.21 17.94 -28.24
CA LEU A 40 9.31 17.64 -27.33
C LEU A 40 10.32 16.66 -27.94
N ARG A 41 9.84 15.60 -28.60
CA ARG A 41 10.69 14.57 -29.22
C ARG A 41 11.43 15.08 -30.46
N VAL A 42 10.78 15.90 -31.30
CA VAL A 42 11.36 16.40 -32.56
C VAL A 42 12.30 17.56 -32.30
N VAL A 43 11.94 18.48 -31.41
CA VAL A 43 12.66 19.74 -31.20
C VAL A 43 13.60 19.70 -29.98
N GLY A 44 13.39 18.76 -29.05
CA GLY A 44 14.27 18.51 -27.90
C GLY A 44 13.88 19.25 -26.62
N GLY A 45 12.83 20.07 -26.62
CA GLY A 45 12.34 20.76 -25.44
C GLY A 45 11.29 21.82 -25.76
N TRP A 46 10.42 22.14 -24.79
CA TRP A 46 9.33 23.11 -25.00
C TRP A 46 9.85 24.53 -25.19
N ASN A 47 10.74 24.98 -24.28
CA ASN A 47 11.34 26.30 -24.38
C ASN A 47 12.24 26.44 -25.62
N ALA A 48 12.97 25.39 -25.99
CA ALA A 48 13.73 25.38 -27.24
C ALA A 48 12.81 25.50 -28.47
N ALA A 49 11.62 24.90 -28.43
CA ALA A 49 10.64 25.01 -29.50
C ALA A 49 9.99 26.40 -29.55
N ASN A 50 9.62 27.00 -28.41
CA ASN A 50 9.15 28.38 -28.36
C ASN A 50 10.21 29.36 -28.89
N GLU A 51 11.47 29.23 -28.46
CA GLU A 51 12.58 30.06 -28.95
C GLU A 51 12.76 29.95 -30.47
N LYS A 52 12.80 28.71 -31.01
CA LYS A 52 12.87 28.47 -32.47
C LYS A 52 11.65 28.97 -33.22
N ALA A 53 10.47 28.99 -32.59
CA ALA A 53 9.25 29.53 -33.16
C ALA A 53 9.21 31.07 -33.15
N GLY A 54 10.15 31.73 -32.45
CA GLY A 54 10.18 33.17 -32.25
C GLY A 54 9.27 33.65 -31.11
N LEU A 55 8.96 32.77 -30.16
CA LEU A 55 8.05 32.99 -29.04
C LEU A 55 8.84 33.13 -27.74
N GLU A 56 8.34 33.95 -26.81
CA GLU A 56 8.92 34.05 -25.46
C GLU A 56 8.93 32.69 -24.74
N THR A 57 9.99 32.44 -23.98
CA THR A 57 10.13 31.20 -23.20
C THR A 57 9.63 31.41 -21.78
N THR A 58 8.85 30.45 -21.29
CA THR A 58 8.38 30.46 -19.91
C THR A 58 9.22 29.47 -19.11
N TYR A 59 10.02 29.98 -18.17
CA TYR A 59 10.63 29.13 -17.16
C TYR A 59 9.68 29.03 -15.97
N SER A 60 9.51 27.84 -15.40
CA SER A 60 8.85 27.68 -14.12
C SER A 60 9.61 28.48 -13.07
N ARG A 61 9.13 29.69 -12.78
CA ARG A 61 9.69 30.61 -11.77
C ARG A 61 9.05 30.40 -10.39
N GLY A 62 8.07 29.51 -10.31
CA GLY A 62 7.41 29.14 -9.06
C GLY A 62 8.29 28.26 -8.17
N PRO A 63 8.03 28.25 -6.85
CA PRO A 63 8.63 27.30 -5.93
C PRO A 63 8.41 25.87 -6.44
N ARG A 64 9.46 25.04 -6.44
CA ARG A 64 9.32 23.59 -6.75
C ARG A 64 8.55 22.84 -5.67
N VAL A 65 8.47 23.43 -4.47
CA VAL A 65 7.76 22.89 -3.32
C VAL A 65 6.44 23.65 -3.19
N GLN A 66 5.33 22.92 -3.24
CA GLN A 66 4.02 23.48 -2.96
C GLN A 66 3.87 23.76 -1.46
N GLU A 67 3.03 24.73 -1.12
CA GLU A 67 2.71 25.07 0.27
C GLU A 67 2.15 23.86 1.03
N LYS A 68 2.33 23.85 2.35
CA LYS A 68 1.83 22.78 3.21
C LYS A 68 0.30 22.83 3.23
N PRO A 69 -0.40 21.73 2.91
CA PRO A 69 -1.84 21.66 3.10
C PRO A 69 -2.26 21.90 4.57
N ASP A 70 -3.41 22.52 4.79
CA ASP A 70 -3.91 22.86 6.14
C ASP A 70 -4.22 21.62 6.99
N ASP A 71 -4.66 20.55 6.33
CA ASP A 71 -5.03 19.25 6.92
C ASP A 71 -3.84 18.36 7.29
N VAL A 72 -2.60 18.83 7.07
CA VAL A 72 -1.38 18.07 7.39
C VAL A 72 -0.73 18.58 8.67
N ASP A 73 -0.78 17.77 9.72
CA ASP A 73 -0.06 18.00 10.97
C ASP A 73 1.40 17.53 10.86
N LEU A 74 2.33 18.41 11.22
CA LEU A 74 3.76 18.10 11.29
C LEU A 74 4.24 18.11 12.75
N PRO A 75 5.18 17.22 13.13
CA PRO A 75 5.81 17.26 14.44
C PRO A 75 6.55 18.59 14.68
N GLU A 76 6.64 19.00 15.94
CA GLU A 76 7.35 20.21 16.33
C GLU A 76 8.81 20.20 15.83
N GLY A 77 9.26 21.31 15.25
CA GLY A 77 10.58 21.45 14.64
C GLY A 77 10.71 20.91 13.21
N THR A 78 9.64 20.38 12.60
CA THR A 78 9.65 19.90 11.21
C THR A 78 9.32 21.03 10.23
N ASP A 79 10.22 21.28 9.28
CA ASP A 79 10.06 22.30 8.25
C ASP A 79 9.62 21.67 6.91
N TRP A 80 8.40 21.99 6.47
CA TRP A 80 7.80 21.47 5.24
C TRP A 80 8.64 21.74 3.99
N GLU A 81 9.30 22.88 3.89
CA GLU A 81 10.10 23.24 2.70
C GLU A 81 11.41 22.45 2.64
N LYS A 82 11.90 21.98 3.78
CA LYS A 82 13.11 21.16 3.88
C LYS A 82 12.86 19.67 3.71
N LEU A 83 11.61 19.23 3.78
CA LEU A 83 11.27 17.82 3.57
C LEU A 83 11.62 17.34 2.15
N SER A 84 11.94 16.07 2.00
CA SER A 84 11.99 15.44 0.68
C SER A 84 10.59 15.31 0.09
N GLN A 85 10.49 15.05 -1.22
CA GLN A 85 9.22 14.75 -1.87
C GLN A 85 8.51 13.56 -1.20
N ASP A 86 9.25 12.51 -0.88
CA ASP A 86 8.72 11.30 -0.24
C ASP A 86 8.23 11.59 1.19
N GLN A 87 8.97 12.37 1.98
CA GLN A 87 8.57 12.74 3.33
C GLN A 87 7.25 13.54 3.31
N ARG A 88 7.13 14.52 2.40
CA ARG A 88 5.86 15.25 2.23
C ARG A 88 4.72 14.32 1.83
N TRP A 89 4.99 13.38 0.93
CA TRP A 89 4.00 12.37 0.54
C TRP A 89 3.56 11.53 1.75
N HIS A 90 4.49 11.10 2.61
CA HIS A 90 4.16 10.33 3.82
C HIS A 90 3.25 11.10 4.78
N TYR A 91 3.56 12.37 5.07
CA TYR A 91 2.73 13.19 5.96
C TYR A 91 1.35 13.45 5.35
N LYS A 92 1.30 13.78 4.06
CA LYS A 92 0.04 14.01 3.33
C LYS A 92 -0.85 12.77 3.28
N ASN A 93 -0.26 11.58 3.17
CA ASN A 93 -0.99 10.33 2.97
C ASN A 93 -1.06 9.49 4.23
N ARG A 94 -0.80 10.04 5.42
CA ARG A 94 -0.79 9.27 6.68
C ARG A 94 -2.12 8.58 6.95
N GLU A 95 -3.23 9.32 6.82
CA GLU A 95 -4.57 8.77 7.02
C GLU A 95 -4.89 7.71 5.96
N TRP A 96 -4.63 8.01 4.69
CA TRP A 96 -4.83 7.07 3.58
C TRP A 96 -4.00 5.78 3.74
N ASN A 97 -2.73 5.88 4.15
CA ASN A 97 -1.86 4.73 4.41
C ASN A 97 -2.40 3.88 5.57
N THR A 98 -2.91 4.54 6.61
CA THR A 98 -3.53 3.88 7.76
C THR A 98 -4.80 3.16 7.32
N GLU A 99 -5.69 3.84 6.60
CA GLU A 99 -6.95 3.29 6.10
C GLU A 99 -6.71 2.12 5.14
N ARG A 100 -5.76 2.26 4.20
CA ARG A 100 -5.33 1.18 3.30
C ARG A 100 -4.84 -0.04 4.07
N SER A 101 -4.06 0.16 5.12
CA SER A 101 -3.54 -0.92 5.97
C SER A 101 -4.66 -1.62 6.73
N LEU A 102 -5.63 -0.85 7.27
CA LEU A 102 -6.82 -1.40 7.94
C LEU A 102 -7.71 -2.20 6.98
N ARG A 103 -8.05 -1.66 5.81
CA ARG A 103 -8.82 -2.36 4.77
C ARG A 103 -8.16 -3.68 4.36
N ARG A 104 -6.84 -3.67 4.21
CA ARG A 104 -6.09 -4.89 3.86
C ARG A 104 -6.16 -5.94 4.96
N ARG A 105 -6.01 -5.53 6.24
CA ARG A 105 -6.15 -6.43 7.39
C ARG A 105 -7.55 -7.03 7.46
N GLU A 106 -8.58 -6.22 7.26
CA GLU A 106 -9.97 -6.67 7.23
C GLU A 106 -10.21 -7.68 6.11
N ALA A 107 -9.75 -7.39 4.89
CA ALA A 107 -9.86 -8.30 3.76
C ALA A 107 -9.15 -9.64 4.02
N HIS A 108 -7.96 -9.62 4.62
CA HIS A 108 -7.26 -10.85 4.98
C HIS A 108 -7.97 -11.64 6.09
N ARG A 109 -8.56 -10.97 7.09
CA ARG A 109 -9.38 -11.65 8.12
C ARG A 109 -10.62 -12.29 7.50
N ALA A 110 -11.33 -11.57 6.64
CA ALA A 110 -12.50 -12.12 5.95
C ALA A 110 -12.14 -13.34 5.10
N TRP A 111 -11.02 -13.29 4.38
CA TRP A 111 -10.51 -14.42 3.60
C TRP A 111 -10.09 -15.60 4.48
N ALA A 112 -9.42 -15.36 5.60
CA ALA A 112 -9.05 -16.40 6.55
C ALA A 112 -10.29 -17.08 7.16
N ASN A 113 -11.32 -16.30 7.50
CA ASN A 113 -12.61 -16.82 7.99
C ASN A 113 -13.32 -17.67 6.94
N ASP A 114 -13.27 -17.28 5.66
CA ASP A 114 -13.81 -18.08 4.56
C ASP A 114 -13.10 -19.45 4.44
N ILE A 115 -11.78 -19.48 4.62
CA ILE A 115 -11.02 -20.74 4.66
C ILE A 115 -11.47 -21.62 5.83
N GLN A 116 -11.62 -21.06 7.03
CA GLN A 116 -12.09 -21.81 8.20
C GLN A 116 -13.46 -22.45 7.95
N ARG A 117 -14.41 -21.69 7.36
CA ARG A 117 -15.73 -22.22 6.98
C ARG A 117 -15.63 -23.32 5.93
N LYS A 118 -14.82 -23.12 4.89
CA LYS A 118 -14.61 -24.12 3.82
C LYS A 118 -13.98 -25.42 4.32
N ARG A 119 -13.18 -25.35 5.39
CA ARG A 119 -12.60 -26.52 6.05
C ARG A 119 -13.56 -27.25 6.99
N GLY A 120 -14.77 -26.71 7.21
CA GLY A 120 -15.82 -27.37 7.98
C GLY A 120 -15.88 -26.99 9.45
N GLY A 121 -15.09 -26.01 9.91
CA GLY A 121 -15.06 -25.60 11.31
C GLY A 121 -13.90 -26.23 12.09
N CYS A 122 -14.12 -26.53 13.36
CA CYS A 122 -13.13 -27.14 14.24
C CYS A 122 -12.97 -28.65 13.97
N ASP A 123 -11.73 -29.11 13.84
CA ASP A 123 -11.43 -30.54 13.58
C ASP A 123 -11.71 -31.46 14.80
N ARG A 124 -12.14 -30.91 15.95
CA ARG A 124 -12.31 -31.65 17.22
C ARG A 124 -13.71 -31.56 17.83
N CYS A 125 -14.56 -30.67 17.34
CA CYS A 125 -15.92 -30.46 17.84
C CYS A 125 -16.78 -29.72 16.82
N ASP A 126 -18.08 -29.60 17.06
CA ASP A 126 -19.05 -29.02 16.12
C ASP A 126 -19.02 -27.47 16.00
N GLU A 127 -18.02 -26.81 16.60
CA GLU A 127 -17.84 -25.35 16.47
C GLU A 127 -17.49 -24.99 15.03
N SER A 128 -18.22 -24.02 14.47
CA SER A 128 -18.11 -23.61 13.06
C SER A 128 -18.12 -22.09 12.88
N ASP A 129 -18.31 -21.30 13.94
CA ASP A 129 -18.20 -19.84 13.88
C ASP A 129 -16.72 -19.42 13.81
N PRO A 130 -16.26 -18.78 12.73
CA PRO A 130 -14.91 -18.23 12.62
C PRO A 130 -14.48 -17.32 13.77
N ALA A 131 -15.42 -16.66 14.45
CA ALA A 131 -15.10 -15.86 15.63
C ALA A 131 -14.49 -16.72 16.77
N CYS A 132 -14.74 -18.02 16.76
CA CYS A 132 -14.25 -19.00 17.74
C CYS A 132 -13.14 -19.89 17.20
N LEU A 133 -12.75 -19.77 15.93
CA LEU A 133 -11.79 -20.65 15.27
C LEU A 133 -10.41 -20.01 15.13
N ASP A 134 -9.39 -20.83 15.33
CA ASP A 134 -7.97 -20.51 15.17
C ASP A 134 -7.31 -21.48 14.18
N PHE A 135 -6.25 -21.00 13.53
CA PHE A 135 -5.32 -21.86 12.81
C PHE A 135 -4.28 -22.40 13.79
N HIS A 136 -4.31 -23.71 14.02
CA HIS A 136 -3.35 -24.42 14.84
C HIS A 136 -2.35 -25.15 13.95
N HIS A 137 -1.06 -24.89 14.13
CA HIS A 137 0.00 -25.55 13.37
C HIS A 137 0.08 -27.03 13.73
N ARG A 138 0.15 -27.91 12.71
CA ARG A 138 0.27 -29.36 12.94
C ARG A 138 1.64 -29.75 13.47
N ASP A 139 2.68 -29.02 13.05
CA ASP A 139 4.03 -29.11 13.57
C ASP A 139 4.53 -27.70 13.89
N ASP A 140 4.88 -27.48 15.15
CA ASP A 140 5.35 -26.21 15.67
C ASP A 140 6.77 -25.86 15.21
N ALA A 141 7.55 -26.84 14.71
CA ALA A 141 8.87 -26.60 14.14
C ALA A 141 8.81 -26.03 12.70
N GLU A 142 7.69 -26.24 11.99
CA GLU A 142 7.52 -25.81 10.60
C GLU A 142 6.84 -24.43 10.44
N LYS A 143 6.35 -23.87 11.56
CA LYS A 143 5.68 -22.56 11.55
C LYS A 143 6.69 -21.43 11.37
N GLU A 144 6.35 -20.51 10.48
CA GLU A 144 7.04 -19.23 10.43
C GLU A 144 6.49 -18.32 11.53
N MET A 145 5.15 -18.21 11.60
CA MET A 145 4.47 -17.32 12.52
C MET A 145 2.99 -17.69 12.65
N ASN A 146 2.38 -17.35 13.77
CA ASN A 146 0.93 -17.44 13.91
C ASN A 146 0.20 -16.60 12.83
N VAL A 147 -0.77 -17.22 12.15
CA VAL A 147 -1.54 -16.61 11.05
C VAL A 147 -2.20 -15.28 11.45
N ALA A 148 -2.75 -15.17 12.66
CA ALA A 148 -3.39 -13.94 13.13
C ALA A 148 -2.37 -12.78 13.29
N LYS A 149 -1.13 -13.10 13.68
CA LYS A 149 -0.03 -12.12 13.72
C LYS A 149 0.39 -11.70 12.32
N MET A 150 0.52 -12.64 11.38
CA MET A 150 0.86 -12.33 9.99
C MET A 150 -0.17 -11.39 9.33
N ILE A 151 -1.47 -11.60 9.61
CA ILE A 151 -2.54 -10.70 9.17
C ILE A 151 -2.33 -9.30 9.77
N THR A 152 -2.07 -9.22 11.07
CA THR A 152 -1.87 -7.94 11.78
C THR A 152 -0.65 -7.18 11.25
N TYR A 153 0.44 -7.88 10.96
CA TYR A 153 1.65 -7.31 10.37
C TYR A 153 1.55 -7.05 8.86
N GLY A 154 0.43 -7.40 8.23
CA GLY A 154 0.17 -7.06 6.83
C GLY A 154 1.00 -7.89 5.84
N TYR A 155 1.22 -9.17 6.13
CA TYR A 155 1.89 -10.09 5.21
C TYR A 155 1.10 -10.26 3.90
N GLY A 156 1.79 -10.62 2.82
CA GLY A 156 1.17 -10.93 1.53
C GLY A 156 0.22 -12.12 1.61
N LYS A 157 -0.78 -12.17 0.72
CA LYS A 157 -1.77 -13.25 0.69
C LYS A 157 -1.12 -14.61 0.43
N ASP A 158 -0.12 -14.67 -0.45
CA ASP A 158 0.58 -15.92 -0.80
C ASP A 158 1.30 -16.51 0.42
N ARG A 159 2.05 -15.68 1.15
CA ARG A 159 2.71 -16.10 2.40
C ARG A 159 1.72 -16.54 3.48
N LEU A 160 0.58 -15.85 3.58
CA LEU A 160 -0.48 -16.27 4.50
C LEU A 160 -1.04 -17.63 4.10
N GLN A 161 -1.22 -17.87 2.80
CA GLN A 161 -1.74 -19.14 2.29
C GLN A 161 -0.77 -20.29 2.60
N GLU A 162 0.51 -20.12 2.28
CA GLU A 162 1.57 -21.10 2.59
C GLU A 162 1.57 -21.48 4.08
N GLU A 163 1.39 -20.51 4.97
CA GLU A 163 1.35 -20.78 6.41
C GLU A 163 0.04 -21.46 6.84
N ILE A 164 -1.10 -21.05 6.29
CA ILE A 164 -2.42 -21.64 6.57
C ILE A 164 -2.48 -23.11 6.11
N GLU A 165 -1.76 -23.48 5.05
CA GLU A 165 -1.68 -24.86 4.57
C GLU A 165 -1.04 -25.80 5.60
N LYS A 166 -0.13 -25.29 6.46
CA LYS A 166 0.49 -26.02 7.57
C LYS A 166 -0.42 -26.22 8.79
N CYS A 167 -1.57 -25.56 8.80
CA CYS A 167 -2.47 -25.52 9.96
C CYS A 167 -3.68 -26.47 9.81
N THR A 168 -4.14 -27.01 10.94
CA THR A 168 -5.51 -27.49 11.16
C THR A 168 -6.35 -26.35 11.75
N VAL A 169 -7.69 -26.44 11.64
CA VAL A 169 -8.59 -25.45 12.23
C VAL A 169 -9.12 -26.01 13.54
N LEU A 170 -8.90 -25.29 14.64
CA LEU A 170 -9.39 -25.66 15.97
C LEU A 170 -10.16 -24.50 16.58
N CYS A 171 -11.23 -24.77 17.33
CA CYS A 171 -11.84 -23.74 18.14
C CYS A 171 -10.92 -23.35 19.32
N ALA A 172 -11.06 -22.15 19.85
CA ALA A 172 -10.24 -21.63 20.94
C ALA A 172 -10.16 -22.57 22.15
N ASN A 173 -11.23 -23.32 22.44
CA ASN A 173 -11.24 -24.28 23.55
C ASN A 173 -10.46 -25.56 23.23
N CYS A 174 -10.65 -26.14 22.05
CA CYS A 174 -9.90 -27.32 21.62
C CYS A 174 -8.42 -26.99 21.41
N HIS A 175 -8.12 -25.80 20.88
CA HIS A 175 -6.76 -25.30 20.72
C HIS A 175 -6.03 -25.16 22.06
N ARG A 176 -6.68 -24.58 23.09
CA ARG A 176 -6.10 -24.52 24.44
C ARG A 176 -5.89 -25.89 25.06
N LYS A 177 -6.81 -26.84 24.84
CA LYS A 177 -6.67 -28.21 25.34
C LYS A 177 -5.48 -28.94 24.70
N GLU A 178 -5.21 -28.70 23.42
CA GLU A 178 -4.07 -29.28 22.71
C GLU A 178 -2.73 -28.80 23.32
N HIS A 179 -2.64 -27.53 23.70
CA HIS A 179 -1.45 -26.99 24.38
C HIS A 179 -1.44 -27.16 25.90
N TYR A 180 -2.45 -27.80 26.48
CA TYR A 180 -2.53 -27.98 27.93
C TYR A 180 -1.77 -29.23 28.37
N ASP A 181 -0.57 -29.05 28.91
CA ASP A 181 0.15 -30.10 29.61
C ASP A 181 -0.49 -30.36 30.97
N ARG A 182 -1.11 -31.54 31.12
CA ARG A 182 -1.67 -31.95 32.40
C ARG A 182 -0.53 -32.12 33.41
N PRO A 183 -0.54 -31.43 34.55
CA PRO A 183 0.46 -31.64 35.58
C PRO A 183 0.38 -33.10 36.07
N ALA A 184 1.54 -33.73 36.23
CA ALA A 184 1.65 -35.10 36.73
C ALA A 184 0.84 -35.24 38.04
N ALA A 185 0.01 -36.28 38.10
CA ALA A 185 -0.76 -36.55 39.31
C ALA A 185 0.20 -36.70 40.50
N ARG A 186 -0.05 -35.96 41.58
CA ARG A 186 0.69 -36.14 42.83
C ARG A 186 0.41 -37.56 43.33
N SER A 187 1.41 -38.45 43.25
CA SER A 187 1.37 -39.75 43.90
C SER A 187 1.18 -39.53 45.39
N SER A 188 0.04 -39.94 45.94
CA SER A 188 -0.21 -40.01 47.37
C SER A 188 0.54 -41.20 47.96
N THR A 189 1.85 -41.08 48.11
CA THR A 189 2.62 -41.99 48.95
C THR A 189 2.87 -41.25 50.27
N GLN A 190 2.03 -41.51 51.27
CA GLN A 190 2.34 -41.13 52.65
C GLN A 190 3.50 -42.02 53.13
N PRO A 191 4.53 -41.48 53.79
CA PRO A 191 5.45 -42.33 54.53
C PRO A 191 4.73 -42.86 55.76
N GLU A 192 4.68 -44.19 55.92
CA GLU A 192 4.32 -44.83 57.18
C GLU A 192 5.35 -44.39 58.23
N ALA A 193 4.88 -43.87 59.36
CA ALA A 193 5.71 -43.52 60.49
C ALA A 193 5.90 -44.79 61.34
N ASP A 194 7.11 -45.34 61.34
CA ASP A 194 7.51 -46.37 62.29
C ASP A 194 7.89 -45.72 63.65
N GLU A 195 7.33 -46.28 64.72
CA GLU A 195 7.56 -45.97 66.15
C GLU A 195 8.96 -46.33 66.65
#